data_AF-A0A2H1KN96-F1
#
_entry.id   AF-A0A2H1KN96-F1
#
_cell.length_a   1.000
_cell.length_b   1.000
_cell.length_c   1.000
_cell.angle_alpha   90.00
_cell.angle_beta   90.00
_cell.angle_gamma   90.00
#
_symmetry.space_group_name_H-M   'P 1'
#
loop_
_entity.id
_entity.type
_entity.pdbx_description
1 polymer ?
#
loop_
_entity_poly.entity_id
_entity_poly.type
_entity_poly.pdbx_seq_one_letter_code
_entity_poly.pdbx_strand_id
1 'polypeptide(L)' 'MIQIDKDLKKLRTALEKQDARIIEKKSGWMVYPPDRNGTPVMIHLTTSDHRAMKNARSLLRKAGFDV' A
#
# COMPACT_ATOMS: atom_id res chain seq x y z
N MET A 1 -5.94 2.00 20.18
CA MET A 1 -6.21 2.70 18.90
C MET A 1 -4.89 2.79 18.15
N ILE A 2 -4.70 1.99 17.10
CA ILE A 2 -3.52 2.14 16.24
C ILE A 2 -3.71 3.47 15.51
N GLN A 3 -2.85 4.44 15.82
CA GLN A 3 -2.86 5.75 15.20
C GLN A 3 -2.54 5.52 13.72
N ILE A 4 -3.57 5.51 12.86
CA ILE A 4 -3.36 5.39 11.42
C ILE A 4 -2.58 6.64 11.01
N ASP A 5 -1.29 6.44 10.73
CA ASP A 5 -0.37 7.48 10.31
C ASP A 5 -0.97 8.29 9.15
N LYS A 6 -0.80 9.61 9.18
CA LYS A 6 -1.29 10.50 8.10
C LYS A 6 -0.78 10.06 6.73
N ASP A 7 0.40 9.43 6.69
CA ASP A 7 1.01 8.89 5.48
C ASP A 7 0.29 7.67 4.92
N LEU A 8 -0.22 6.78 5.76
CA LEU A 8 -1.02 5.63 5.31
C LEU A 8 -2.33 6.08 4.67
N LYS A 9 -2.97 7.11 5.26
CA LYS A 9 -4.19 7.68 4.69
C LYS A 9 -3.91 8.30 3.31
N LYS A 10 -2.82 9.07 3.17
CA LYS A 10 -2.39 9.62 1.88
C LYS A 10 -2.09 8.52 0.86
N LEU A 11 -1.40 7.47 1.29
CA LEU A 11 -1.05 6.34 0.43
C LEU A 11 -2.32 5.63 -0.09
N ARG A 12 -3.28 5.35 0.80
CA ARG A 12 -4.57 4.77 0.42
C ARG A 12 -5.29 5.61 -0.62
N THR A 13 -5.40 6.92 -0.40
CA THR A 13 -6.06 7.82 -1.36
C THR A 13 -5.34 7.85 -2.70
N ALA A 14 -4.00 7.82 -2.72
CA ALA A 14 -3.23 7.78 -3.97
C ALA A 14 -3.47 6.49 -4.75
N LEU A 15 -3.57 5.35 -4.05
CA LEU A 15 -3.85 4.04 -4.65
C LEU A 15 -5.29 3.96 -5.17
N GLU A 16 -6.28 4.40 -4.39
CA GLU A 16 -7.69 4.44 -4.81
C GLU A 16 -7.90 5.33 -6.04
N LYS A 17 -7.16 6.46 -6.16
CA LYS A 17 -7.19 7.31 -7.37
C LYS A 17 -6.64 6.65 -8.62
N GLN A 18 -5.87 5.58 -8.47
CA GLN A 18 -5.25 4.83 -9.56
C GLN A 18 -6.00 3.51 -9.82
N ASP A 19 -7.28 3.44 -9.42
CA ASP A 19 -8.13 2.24 -9.54
C ASP A 19 -7.52 0.98 -8.90
N ALA A 20 -6.67 1.16 -7.89
CA ALA A 20 -6.10 0.04 -7.15
C ALA A 20 -7.19 -0.63 -6.31
N ARG A 21 -7.26 -1.97 -6.37
CA ARG A 21 -8.12 -2.73 -5.47
C ARG A 21 -7.37 -3.01 -4.18
N ILE A 22 -7.83 -2.42 -3.08
CA ILE A 22 -7.23 -2.59 -1.75
C ILE A 22 -8.07 -3.57 -0.91
N ILE A 23 -7.45 -4.63 -0.41
CA ILE A 23 -8.06 -5.60 0.50
C ILE A 23 -7.41 -5.47 1.87
N GLU A 24 -8.19 -5.15 2.89
CA GLU A 24 -7.71 -5.12 4.28
C GLU A 24 -7.56 -6.54 4.83
N LYS A 25 -6.41 -6.82 5.45
CA LYS A 25 -6.08 -8.08 6.11
C LYS A 25 -5.64 -7.80 7.55
N LYS A 26 -5.69 -8.81 8.41
CA LYS A 26 -5.21 -8.71 9.81
C LYS A 26 -3.79 -8.15 9.94
N SER A 27 -2.91 -8.45 8.99
CA SER A 27 -1.50 -8.02 8.98
C SER A 27 -1.24 -6.71 8.23
N GLY A 28 -2.24 -6.15 7.52
CA GLY A 28 -2.06 -4.94 6.74
C GLY A 28 -2.97 -4.84 5.52
N TRP A 29 -2.51 -4.19 4.45
CA TRP A 29 -3.27 -4.01 3.20
C TRP A 29 -2.67 -4.82 2.06
N MET A 30 -3.51 -5.45 1.27
CA MET A 30 -3.11 -6.08 0.02
C MET A 30 -3.63 -5.23 -1.14
N VAL A 31 -2.69 -4.67 -1.91
CA VAL A 31 -2.96 -3.74 -3.00
C VAL A 31 -2.79 -4.48 -4.31
N TYR A 32 -3.86 -4.52 -5.09
CA TYR A 32 -3.87 -5.09 -6.42
C TYR A 32 -3.88 -3.96 -7.45
N PRO A 33 -2.93 -3.95 -8.40
CA PRO A 33 -2.96 -3.01 -9.52
C PRO A 33 -4.17 -3.22 -10.42
N PRO A 34 -4.63 -2.17 -11.10
CA PRO A 34 -5.73 -2.27 -12.08
C PRO A 34 -5.34 -3.15 -13.27
N ASP A 35 -4.04 -3.19 -13.61
CA ASP A 35 -3.50 -4.11 -14.61
C ASP A 35 -3.43 -5.54 -14.05
N ARG A 36 -3.99 -6.50 -14.79
CA ARG A 36 -4.01 -7.93 -14.45
C ARG A 36 -2.60 -8.55 -14.43
N ASN A 37 -1.62 -7.90 -15.07
CA ASN A 37 -0.22 -8.33 -15.05
C ASN A 37 0.60 -7.72 -13.91
N GLY A 38 0.04 -6.74 -13.19
CA GLY A 38 0.77 -6.09 -12.11
C GLY A 38 0.89 -6.99 -10.88
N THR A 39 2.03 -6.92 -10.21
CA THR A 39 2.29 -7.74 -9.01
C THR A 39 1.52 -7.16 -7.81
N PRO A 40 0.71 -7.97 -7.10
CA PRO A 40 0.06 -7.52 -5.87
C PRO A 40 1.09 -7.18 -4.80
N VAL A 41 0.88 -6.06 -4.10
CA VAL A 41 1.80 -5.59 -3.06
C VAL A 41 1.14 -5.70 -1.69
N MET A 42 1.80 -6.38 -0.75
CA MET A 42 1.40 -6.41 0.64
C MET A 42 2.08 -5.28 1.43
N ILE A 43 1.29 -4.44 2.06
CA ILE A 43 1.72 -3.37 2.96
C ILE A 43 1.43 -3.83 4.38
N HIS A 44 2.48 -4.06 5.17
CA HIS A 44 2.31 -4.42 6.58
C HIS A 44 2.06 -3.18 7.43
N LEU A 45 1.02 -3.21 8.27
CA LEU A 45 0.64 -2.12 9.17
C LEU A 45 1.29 -2.21 10.56
N THR A 46 2.28 -3.08 10.71
CA THR A 46 3.02 -3.25 11.97
C THR A 46 3.82 -1.98 12.25
N THR A 47 3.47 -1.32 13.35
CA THR A 47 3.69 0.09 13.71
C THR A 47 5.14 0.55 13.93
N SER A 48 6.16 -0.26 13.66
CA SER A 48 7.52 0.03 14.15
C SER A 48 8.60 0.13 13.07
N ASP A 49 8.28 -0.08 11.80
CA ASP A 49 9.32 -0.19 10.76
C ASP A 49 9.16 0.86 9.65
N HIS A 50 9.81 2.01 9.81
CA HIS A 50 9.93 3.01 8.74
C HIS A 50 10.51 2.42 7.44
N ARG A 51 11.32 1.36 7.54
CA ARG A 51 11.85 0.64 6.38
C ARG A 51 10.76 -0.15 5.64
N ALA A 52 9.80 -0.73 6.35
CA ALA A 52 8.69 -1.44 5.73
C ALA A 52 7.87 -0.51 4.84
N MET A 53 7.62 0.72 5.28
CA MET A 53 6.90 1.73 4.46
C MET A 53 7.70 2.13 3.21
N LYS A 54 9.02 2.34 3.35
CA LYS A 54 9.89 2.65 2.21
C LYS A 54 9.92 1.51 1.18
N ASN A 55 10.01 0.27 1.66
CA ASN A 55 9.98 -0.92 0.82
C ASN A 55 8.61 -1.09 0.14
N ALA A 56 7.51 -0.88 0.86
CA ALA A 56 6.16 -0.92 0.31
C ALA A 56 5.99 0.10 -0.82
N ARG A 57 6.42 1.36 -0.63
CA ARG A 57 6.39 2.37 -1.71
C ARG A 57 7.23 1.96 -2.91
N SER A 58 8.42 1.38 -2.68
CA SER A 58 9.25 0.88 -3.79
C SER A 58 8.58 -0.26 -4.56
N LEU A 59 7.88 -1.16 -3.88
CA LEU A 59 7.13 -2.24 -4.51
C LEU A 59 5.92 -1.71 -5.27
N LEU A 60 5.20 -0.73 -4.71
CA LEU A 60 4.07 -0.08 -5.37
C LEU A 60 4.53 0.63 -6.65
N ARG A 61 5.64 1.37 -6.62
CA ARG A 61 6.23 1.98 -7.82
C ARG A 61 6.61 0.95 -8.88
N LYS A 62 7.17 -0.20 -8.46
CA LYS A 62 7.45 -1.32 -9.39
C LYS A 62 6.18 -1.95 -9.94
N ALA A 63 5.08 -1.94 -9.19
CA ALA A 63 3.77 -2.40 -9.64
C ALA A 63 3.05 -1.37 -10.53
N GLY A 64 3.66 -0.22 -10.81
CA GLY A 64 3.13 0.81 -11.71
C GLY A 64 2.35 1.92 -11.02
N PHE A 65 2.38 2.00 -9.69
CA PHE A 65 1.71 3.07 -8.94
C PHE A 65 2.60 4.29 -8.72
N ASP A 66 2.02 5.48 -8.79
CA ASP A 66 2.66 6.75 -8.42
C ASP A 66 2.36 7.10 -6.94
N VAL A 67 3.33 6.86 -6.03
CA VAL A 67 3.19 6.95 -4.55
C VAL A 67 4.47 7.33 -3.79
#